data_AF-A0A7V9J789-F1
#
_entry.id   AF-A0A7V9J789-F1
#
_cell.length_a   1.000
_cell.length_b   1.000
_cell.length_c   1.000
_cell.angle_alpha   90.00
_cell.angle_beta   90.00
_cell.angle_gamma   90.00
#
_symmetry.space_group_name_H-M   'P 1'
#
loop_
_entity.id
_entity.type
_entity.pdbx_description
1 polymer ?
#
loop_
_entity_poly.entity_id
_entity_poly.type
_entity_poly.pdbx_seq_one_letter_code
_entity_poly.pdbx_strand_id
1 'polypeptide(L)' 'MCGIIGYIGDQPVVPVLIEGLRRLEYRGYDSAGVAVVNGNGLEIRRSAGKLINL' A
#
# COMPACT_ATOMS: atom_id res chain seq x y z
N MET A 1 6.27 14.30 -3.77
CA MET A 1 6.99 13.22 -4.49
C MET A 1 6.26 11.92 -4.18
N CYS A 2 6.35 10.86 -5.00
CA CYS A 2 5.55 9.63 -4.79
C CYS A 2 6.46 8.43 -4.51
N GLY A 3 5.97 7.45 -3.74
CA GLY A 3 6.62 6.16 -3.49
C GLY A 3 5.71 5.02 -3.91
N ILE A 4 6.28 3.95 -4.47
CA ILE A 4 5.55 2.76 -4.90
C ILE A 4 6.30 1.53 -4.41
N ILE A 5 5.57 0.53 -3.90
CA ILE A 5 6.07 -0.80 -3.59
C ILE A 5 5.12 -1.85 -4.18
N GLY A 6 5.67 -2.98 -4.62
CA GLY A 6 4.91 -4.16 -5.01
C GLY A 6 5.50 -5.40 -4.35
N TYR A 7 4.68 -6.44 -4.18
CA TYR A 7 5.10 -7.73 -3.63
C TYR A 7 4.38 -8.86 -4.37
N ILE A 8 5.11 -9.93 -4.67
CA ILE A 8 4.62 -11.19 -5.21
C ILE A 8 5.30 -12.30 -4.40
N GLY A 9 4.52 -13.21 -3.83
CA GLY A 9 5.03 -14.33 -3.05
C GLY A 9 3.96 -14.93 -2.15
N ASP A 10 4.37 -15.90 -1.34
CA ASP A 10 3.45 -16.73 -0.54
C ASP A 10 3.03 -16.11 0.80
N GLN A 11 3.62 -14.96 1.17
CA GLN A 11 3.26 -14.27 2.40
C GLN A 11 1.98 -13.45 2.24
N PRO A 12 1.24 -13.19 3.34
CA PRO A 12 0.16 -12.20 3.32
C PRO A 12 0.68 -10.85 2.80
N VAL A 13 0.14 -10.41 1.64
CA VAL A 13 0.66 -9.26 0.91
C VAL A 13 0.39 -7.92 1.62
N VAL A 14 -0.75 -7.77 2.30
CA VAL A 14 -1.15 -6.51 2.91
C VAL A 14 -0.13 -6.01 3.95
N PRO A 15 0.31 -6.81 4.94
CA PRO A 15 1.37 -6.39 5.88
C PRO A 15 2.68 -5.96 5.19
N VAL A 16 3.09 -6.66 4.13
CA VAL A 16 4.31 -6.33 3.38
C VAL A 16 4.19 -4.97 2.69
N LEU A 17 3.04 -4.72 2.03
CA LEU A 17 2.78 -3.44 1.38
C LEU A 17 2.73 -2.29 2.40
N ILE A 18 2.06 -2.48 3.54
CA ILE A 18 1.96 -1.44 4.59
C ILE A 18 3.33 -1.11 5.18
N GLU A 19 4.16 -2.11 5.49
CA GLU A 19 5.53 -1.90 5.97
C GLU A 19 6.38 -1.15 4.95
N GLY A 20 6.30 -1.55 3.67
CA GLY A 20 7.02 -0.90 2.59
C GLY A 20 6.60 0.55 2.37
N LEU A 21 5.29 0.82 2.35
CA LEU A 21 4.75 2.17 2.24
C LEU A 21 5.19 3.04 3.42
N ARG A 22 5.23 2.50 4.64
CA ARG A 22 5.71 3.24 5.82
C ARG A 22 7.15 3.70 5.67
N ARG A 23 8.01 2.86 5.09
CA ARG A 23 9.42 3.23 4.78
C ARG A 23 9.53 4.29 3.68
N LEU A 24 8.50 4.44 2.85
CA LEU A 24 8.45 5.41 1.75
C LEU A 24 7.68 6.69 2.09
N GLU A 25 7.07 6.79 3.27
CA GLU A 25 6.20 7.91 3.68
C GLU A 25 6.95 9.26 3.67
N TYR A 26 8.26 9.25 3.89
CA TYR A 26 9.11 10.46 3.76
C TYR A 26 9.09 11.08 2.36
N ARG A 27 8.74 10.32 1.32
CA ARG A 27 8.66 10.83 -0.07
C ARG A 27 7.33 11.52 -0.34
N GLY A 28 6.26 11.15 0.37
CA GLY A 28 4.91 11.67 0.13
C GLY A 28 3.91 11.17 1.15
N TYR A 29 3.06 12.08 1.61
CA TYR A 29 2.09 11.88 2.70
C TYR A 29 0.72 12.51 2.41
N ASP A 30 0.51 12.99 1.18
CA ASP A 30 -0.74 13.64 0.76
C ASP A 30 -1.85 12.61 0.45
N SER A 31 -1.47 11.37 0.14
CA SER A 31 -2.39 10.25 -0.08
C SER A 31 -1.65 8.92 0.00
N ALA A 32 -2.39 7.84 0.27
CA ALA A 32 -1.90 6.47 0.24
C ALA A 32 -2.94 5.54 -0.41
N GLY A 33 -2.48 4.43 -0.98
CA GLY A 33 -3.37 3.41 -1.50
C GLY A 33 -2.67 2.08 -1.71
N VAL A 34 -3.44 1.01 -1.66
CA VAL A 34 -3.02 -0.36 -1.95
C VAL A 34 -4.01 -1.02 -2.89
N ALA A 35 -3.49 -1.89 -3.76
CA ALA A 35 -4.29 -2.75 -4.62
C ALA A 35 -3.79 -4.18 -4.47
N VAL A 36 -4.70 -5.11 -4.23
CA VAL A 36 -4.40 -6.52 -3.98
C VAL A 36 -5.30 -7.37 -4.84
N VAL A 37 -4.72 -8.33 -5.55
CA VAL A 37 -5.48 -9.39 -6.21
C VAL A 37 -5.76 -10.47 -5.16
N ASN A 38 -7.04 -10.70 -4.88
CA ASN A 38 -7.50 -11.87 -4.14
C ASN A 38 -8.23 -12.80 -5.11
N GLY A 39 -8.50 -14.06 -4.73
CA GLY A 39 -9.14 -15.04 -5.62
C GLY A 39 -10.51 -14.62 -6.19
N ASN A 40 -11.08 -13.50 -5.73
CA ASN A 40 -12.34 -12.92 -6.18
C ASN A 40 -12.14 -11.68 -7.08
N GLY A 41 -10.90 -11.31 -7.40
CA GLY A 41 -10.55 -10.19 -8.26
C GLY A 41 -9.62 -9.17 -7.59
N LEU A 42 -9.69 -7.92 -8.04
CA LEU A 42 -8.84 -6.83 -7.56
C LEU A 42 -9.56 -6.02 -6.49
N GLU A 43 -9.04 -5.99 -5.27
CA GLU A 43 -9.47 -5.09 -4.21
C GLU A 43 -8.54 -3.88 -4.16
N ILE A 44 -9.12 -2.68 -4.05
CA ILE A 44 -8.37 -1.41 -4.01
C ILE A 44 -8.85 -0.60 -2.81
N ARG A 45 -7.90 -0.10 -2.01
CA ARG A 45 -8.13 0.85 -0.91
C ARG A 45 -7.30 2.11 -1.16
N ARG A 46 -7.89 3.28 -0.94
CA ARG A 46 -7.21 4.57 -1.07
C ARG A 46 -7.70 5.49 0.03
N SER A 47 -6.82 6.32 0.55
CA SER A 47 -7.14 7.33 1.55
C SER A 47 -6.34 8.60 1.28
N ALA A 48 -6.94 9.73 1.60
CA ALA A 48 -6.24 11.02 1.59
C ALA A 48 -5.42 11.17 2.88
N GLY A 49 -4.30 11.86 2.76
CA GLY A 49 -3.36 12.06 3.85
C GLY A 49 -2.44 10.85 4.11
N LYS A 50 -2.02 10.73 5.36
CA LYS A 50 -0.98 9.80 5.79
C LYS A 50 -1.41 8.33 5.70
N LEU A 51 -0.43 7.44 5.69
CA LEU A 51 -0.65 6.00 5.60
C LEU A 51 -1.53 5.46 6.74
N ILE A 52 -1.52 6.09 7.92
CA ILE A 52 -2.35 5.71 9.07
C ILE A 52 -3.87 5.81 8.81
N ASN A 53 -4.27 6.56 7.77
CA ASN A 53 -5.67 6.70 7.37
C ASN A 53 -6.13 5.61 6.37
N LEU A 54 -5.25 4.66 6.01
CA LEU A 54 -5.51 3.58 5.05
C LEU A 54 -5.89 2.28 5.76
#